data_AF-A0A3A5V504-F1
#
_entry.id   AF-A0A3A5V504-F1
#
_cell.length_a   1.000
_cell.length_b   1.000
_cell.length_c   1.000
_cell.angle_alpha   90.00
_cell.angle_beta   90.00
_cell.angle_gamma   90.00
#
_symmetry.space_group_name_H-M   'P 1'
#
loop_
_entity.id
_entity.type
_entity.pdbx_description
1 polymer ?
#
loop_
_entity_poly.entity_id
_entity_poly.type
_entity_poly.pdbx_seq_one_letter_code
_entity_poly.pdbx_strand_id
1 'polypeptide(L)'
;LGRHCFATGGHPRMAVSGTGDLLAGTIGGLLAQGMSPWSAARLACAILREAGSRAAEEKGPGLLADDVPVHIAHTLSDWTRGE
;
A
#
# COMPACT_ATOMS: atom_id res chain seq x y z
N LEU A 1 9.74 17.50 -18.83
CA LEU A 1 8.67 16.50 -19.02
C LEU A 1 8.60 15.63 -17.77
N GLY A 2 7.61 15.89 -16.90
CA GLY A 2 7.40 15.09 -15.69
C GLY A 2 6.58 13.83 -16.00
N ARG A 3 6.81 12.75 -15.26
CA ARG A 3 5.93 11.57 -15.27
C ARG A 3 4.86 11.77 -14.18
N HIS A 4 3.60 11.54 -14.52
CA HIS A 4 2.50 11.52 -13.55
C HIS A 4 1.69 10.25 -13.73
N CYS A 5 1.04 9.80 -12.67
CA CYS A 5 0.07 8.71 -12.71
C CYS A 5 -1.02 9.01 -11.70
N PHE A 6 -2.26 8.69 -12.05
CA PHE A 6 -3.38 8.75 -11.13
C PHE A 6 -3.61 7.37 -10.53
N ALA A 7 -3.66 7.30 -9.20
CA ALA A 7 -4.19 6.15 -8.49
C ALA A 7 -5.67 6.42 -8.21
N THR A 8 -6.55 5.55 -8.67
CA THR A 8 -7.99 5.60 -8.38
C THR A 8 -8.35 4.55 -7.35
N GLY A 9 -9.35 4.87 -6.51
CA GLY A 9 -9.83 3.99 -5.43
C GLY A 9 -9.09 4.20 -4.10
N GLY A 10 -9.28 3.24 -3.19
CA GLY A 10 -8.86 3.34 -1.80
C GLY A 10 -10.04 3.55 -0.87
N HIS A 11 -9.86 3.26 0.41
CA HIS A 11 -10.95 3.30 1.38
C HIS A 11 -10.83 4.56 2.26
N PRO A 12 -11.91 5.33 2.51
CA PRO A 12 -11.85 6.55 3.33
C PRO A 12 -11.27 6.33 4.74
N ARG A 13 -11.48 5.13 5.29
CA ARG A 13 -10.90 4.70 6.57
C ARG A 13 -9.38 4.59 6.58
N MET A 14 -8.71 4.66 5.42
CA MET A 14 -7.25 4.76 5.34
C MET A 14 -6.72 6.17 5.67
N ALA A 15 -7.59 7.16 5.86
CA ALA A 15 -7.22 8.49 6.34
C ALA A 15 -6.93 8.48 7.86
N VAL A 16 -6.16 7.49 8.32
CA VAL A 16 -5.66 7.39 9.69
C VAL A 16 -4.26 7.97 9.79
N SER A 17 -3.88 8.41 10.99
CA SER A 17 -2.50 8.86 11.24
C SER A 17 -1.54 7.68 11.04
N GLY A 18 -0.47 7.88 10.25
CA GLY A 18 0.57 6.86 9.99
C GLY A 18 0.51 6.20 8.61
N THR A 19 -0.57 6.34 7.83
CA THR A 19 -0.66 5.73 6.48
C THR A 19 0.41 6.29 5.52
N GLY A 20 0.85 7.53 5.73
CA GLY A 20 1.97 8.13 4.99
C GLY A 20 3.32 7.48 5.29
N ASP A 21 3.55 7.12 6.56
CA ASP A 21 4.78 6.41 6.97
C ASP A 21 4.81 4.99 6.38
N LEU A 22 3.65 4.33 6.32
CA LEU A 22 3.51 3.04 5.65
C LEU A 22 3.81 3.13 4.15
N LEU A 23 3.31 4.16 3.48
CA LEU A 23 3.62 4.41 2.07
C LEU A 23 5.12 4.62 1.87
N ALA A 24 5.73 5.50 2.67
CA ALA A 24 7.16 5.80 2.60
C ALA A 24 8.02 4.55 2.87
N GLY A 25 7.67 3.76 3.88
CA GLY A 25 8.36 2.50 4.21
C GLY A 25 8.23 1.46 3.11
N THR A 26 7.05 1.32 2.50
CA THR A 26 6.82 0.40 1.38
C THR A 26 7.65 0.79 0.16
N ILE A 27 7.70 2.09 -0.17
CA ILE A 27 8.55 2.61 -1.25
C ILE A 27 10.02 2.32 -0.93
N GLY A 28 10.47 2.61 0.30
CA GLY A 28 11.84 2.34 0.74
C GLY A 28 12.22 0.86 0.63
N GLY A 29 11.32 -0.05 1.01
CA GLY A 29 11.53 -1.49 0.88
C GLY A 29 11.65 -1.94 -0.58
N LEU A 30 10.79 -1.44 -1.48
CA LEU A 30 10.86 -1.75 -2.91
C LEU A 30 12.13 -1.17 -3.57
N LEU A 31 12.56 0.02 -3.16
CA LEU A 31 13.83 0.61 -3.58
C LEU A 31 15.01 -0.25 -3.11
N ALA A 32 14.99 -0.73 -1.87
CA ALA A 32 16.03 -1.61 -1.32
C ALA A 32 16.11 -2.96 -2.06
N GLN A 33 15.02 -3.41 -2.67
CA GLN A 33 14.98 -4.58 -3.56
C GLN A 33 15.53 -4.30 -4.98
N GLY A 34 16.00 -3.08 -5.26
CA GLY A 34 16.59 -2.70 -6.55
C GLY A 34 15.57 -2.19 -7.59
N MET A 35 14.34 -1.90 -7.17
CA MET A 35 13.30 -1.39 -8.07
C MET A 35 13.55 0.08 -8.44
N SER A 36 13.22 0.48 -9.67
CA SER A 36 13.33 1.90 -10.06
C SER A 36 12.37 2.78 -9.23
N PRO A 37 12.73 4.04 -8.89
CA PRO A 37 11.88 4.91 -8.08
C PRO A 37 10.47 5.10 -8.63
N TRP A 38 10.34 5.19 -9.96
CA TRP A 38 9.05 5.33 -10.61
C TRP A 38 8.16 4.09 -10.45
N SER A 39 8.74 2.90 -10.62
CA SER A 39 7.99 1.65 -10.45
C SER A 39 7.65 1.40 -8.98
N ALA A 40 8.60 1.66 -8.06
CA ALA A 40 8.41 1.50 -6.63
C ALA A 40 7.26 2.37 -6.10
N ALA A 41 7.23 3.66 -6.48
CA ALA A 41 6.17 4.58 -6.07
C ALA A 41 4.78 4.11 -6.55
N ARG A 42 4.69 3.66 -7.80
CA ARG A 42 3.42 3.17 -8.37
C ARG A 42 2.95 1.89 -7.70
N LEU A 43 3.86 0.94 -7.49
CA LEU A 43 3.55 -0.34 -6.88
C LEU A 43 3.15 -0.17 -5.41
N ALA A 44 3.89 0.65 -4.65
CA ALA A 44 3.56 0.95 -3.26
C ALA A 44 2.16 1.58 -3.12
N CYS A 45 1.81 2.55 -3.97
CA CYS A 45 0.46 3.12 -3.99
C CYS A 45 -0.62 2.07 -4.29
N ALA A 46 -0.36 1.15 -5.23
CA ALA A 46 -1.30 0.11 -5.59
C ALA A 46 -1.50 -0.92 -4.46
N ILE A 47 -0.40 -1.35 -3.83
CA ILE A 47 -0.43 -2.30 -2.70
C ILE A 47 -1.14 -1.67 -1.51
N LEU A 48 -0.79 -0.44 -1.14
CA LEU A 48 -1.39 0.22 0.02
C LEU A 48 -2.91 0.39 -0.15
N ARG A 49 -3.35 0.70 -1.37
CA ARG A 49 -4.78 0.80 -1.71
C ARG A 49 -5.52 -0.51 -1.48
N GLU A 50 -4.97 -1.61 -1.99
CA GLU A 50 -5.56 -2.94 -1.87
C GLU A 50 -5.55 -3.42 -0.41
N ALA A 51 -4.39 -3.32 0.24
CA ALA A 51 -4.21 -3.69 1.64
C ALA A 51 -5.15 -2.89 2.55
N GLY A 52 -5.28 -1.59 2.33
CA GLY A 52 -6.17 -0.74 3.14
C GLY A 52 -7.65 -0.97 2.85
N SER A 53 -8.03 -1.41 1.64
CA SER A 53 -9.41 -1.85 1.36
C SER A 53 -9.75 -3.10 2.14
N ARG A 54 -8.87 -4.12 2.07
CA ARG A 54 -9.04 -5.39 2.80
C ARG A 54 -9.08 -5.19 4.31
N ALA A 55 -8.14 -4.39 4.83
CA ALA A 55 -8.10 -4.07 6.25
C ALA A 55 -9.39 -3.35 6.70
N ALA A 56 -9.90 -2.43 5.88
CA ALA A 56 -11.13 -1.72 6.17
C ALA A 56 -12.38 -2.63 6.14
N GLU A 57 -12.41 -3.63 5.26
CA GLU A 57 -13.48 -4.65 5.21
C GLU A 57 -13.44 -5.56 6.44
N GLU A 58 -12.25 -5.99 6.88
CA GLU A 58 -12.09 -6.93 7.99
C GLU A 58 -12.31 -6.29 9.36
N LYS A 59 -11.75 -5.10 9.61
CA LYS A 59 -11.81 -4.43 10.93
C LYS A 59 -12.97 -3.44 11.09
N GLY A 60 -13.60 -3.02 10.00
CA GLY A 60 -14.69 -2.04 10.06
C GLY A 60 -14.27 -0.70 10.68
N PRO A 61 -15.05 -0.10 11.60
CA PRO A 61 -14.76 1.22 12.19
C PRO A 61 -13.52 1.28 13.10
N GLY A 62 -12.97 0.14 13.53
CA GLY A 62 -11.85 0.05 14.47
C GLY A 62 -10.46 -0.06 13.82
N LEU A 63 -10.34 0.28 12.53
CA LEU A 63 -9.08 0.17 11.79
C LEU A 63 -7.99 1.07 12.42
N LEU A 64 -6.93 0.45 12.91
CA LEU A 64 -5.71 1.16 13.32
C LEU A 64 -4.66 1.05 12.22
N ALA A 65 -3.76 2.05 12.16
CA ALA A 65 -2.67 2.05 11.19
C ALA A 65 -1.74 0.83 11.35
N ASP A 66 -1.62 0.28 12.57
CA ASP A 66 -0.79 -0.89 12.88
C ASP A 66 -1.33 -2.21 12.29
N ASP A 67 -2.60 -2.24 11.88
CA ASP A 67 -3.22 -3.42 11.26
C ASP A 67 -2.90 -3.50 9.75
N VAL A 68 -2.60 -2.37 9.11
CA VAL A 68 -2.36 -2.27 7.66
C VAL A 68 -1.05 -2.94 7.19
N PRO A 69 0.08 -2.90 7.91
CA PRO A 69 1.34 -3.55 7.50
C PRO A 69 1.20 -5.03 7.19
N VAL A 70 0.40 -5.76 7.98
CA VAL A 70 0.18 -7.20 7.74
C VAL A 70 -0.50 -7.39 6.38
N HIS A 71 -1.54 -6.60 6.09
CA HIS A 71 -2.25 -6.66 4.82
C HIS A 71 -1.38 -6.25 3.62
N ILE A 72 -0.41 -5.36 3.80
CA ILE A 72 0.58 -5.01 2.76
C ILE A 72 1.41 -6.25 2.39
N ALA A 73 1.95 -6.96 3.38
CA ALA A 73 2.74 -8.17 3.15
C ALA A 73 1.91 -9.29 2.52
N HIS A 74 0.68 -9.49 2.99
CA HIS A 74 -0.26 -10.45 2.39
C HIS A 74 -0.58 -10.11 0.94
N THR A 75 -0.90 -8.85 0.64
CA THR A 75 -1.20 -8.40 -0.74
C THR A 75 -0.01 -8.63 -1.66
N LEU A 76 1.21 -8.31 -1.21
CA LEU A 76 2.42 -8.55 -1.99
C LEU A 76 2.65 -10.05 -2.22
N SER A 77 2.47 -10.87 -1.18
CA SER A 77 2.57 -12.33 -1.28
C SER A 77 1.59 -12.90 -2.29
N ASP A 78 0.32 -12.49 -2.22
CA ASP A 78 -0.73 -12.92 -3.16
C ASP A 78 -0.36 -12.56 -4.60
N TRP A 79 0.08 -11.32 -4.84
CA TRP A 79 0.45 -10.86 -6.18
C TRP A 79 1.70 -11.55 -6.72
N THR A 80 2.64 -11.92 -5.86
CA THR A 80 3.81 -12.70 -6.27
C THR A 80 3.54 -14.19 -6.47
N ARG A 81 2.47 -14.73 -5.84
CA ARG A 81 2.12 -16.15 -5.91
C ARG A 81 1.31 -16.52 -7.16
N GLY A 82 0.77 -15.56 -7.89
CA GLY A 82 0.18 -15.79 -9.21
C GLY A 82 -0.96 -16.81 -9.19
N GLU A 83 -2.07 -16.46 -8.55
CA GLU A 83 -3.39 -17.06 -8.80
C GLU A 83 -4.28 -16.09 -9.58
#